data_AF-A0A4R4DX88-F1
#
_entry.id   AF-A0A4R4DX88-F1
#
_cell.length_a   1.000
_cell.length_b   1.000
_cell.length_c   1.000
_cell.angle_alpha   90.00
_cell.angle_beta   90.00
_cell.angle_gamma   90.00
#
_symmetry.space_group_name_H-M   'P 1'
#
loop_
_entity.id
_entity.type
_entity.pdbx_description
1 polymer ?
#
loop_
_entity_poly.entity_id
_entity_poly.type
_entity_poly.pdbx_seq_one_letter_code
_entity_poly.pdbx_strand_id
1 'polypeptide(L)' 'MKLELVPTEELHQMLARLKQELETSVAAGAPYGALNVLYNEFIEVRNERNRRLRTDASGDANN' A
#
# COMPACT_ATOMS: atom_id res chain seq x y z
N MET A 1 -5.27 9.93 -5.26
CA MET A 1 -4.24 9.52 -6.25
C MET A 1 -4.80 8.40 -7.12
N LYS A 2 -4.53 8.33 -8.43
CA LYS A 2 -5.00 7.20 -9.25
C LYS A 2 -3.98 6.05 -9.19
N LEU A 3 -4.12 5.15 -8.22
CA LEU A 3 -3.20 4.01 -8.00
C LEU A 3 -3.13 3.06 -9.21
N GLU A 4 -4.17 3.02 -10.04
CA GLU A 4 -4.28 2.20 -11.25
C GLU A 4 -3.13 2.40 -12.25
N LEU A 5 -2.51 3.57 -12.27
CA LEU A 5 -1.42 3.92 -13.19
C LEU A 5 -0.02 3.67 -12.62
N VAL A 6 0.09 3.41 -11.31
CA VAL A 6 1.36 3.19 -10.60
C VAL A 6 1.82 1.76 -10.84
N PRO A 7 3.02 1.47 -11.36
CA PRO A 7 3.53 0.10 -11.53
C PRO A 7 3.53 -0.73 -10.23
N THR A 8 3.40 -2.06 -10.34
CA THR A 8 3.36 -2.97 -9.17
C THR A 8 4.61 -2.87 -8.28
N GLU A 9 5.78 -2.63 -8.87
CA GLU A 9 7.02 -2.41 -8.13
C GLU A 9 6.99 -1.09 -7.33
N GLU A 10 6.47 -0.02 -7.92
CA GLU A 10 6.30 1.25 -7.22
C GLU A 10 5.28 1.11 -6.08
N LEU A 11 4.22 0.32 -6.24
CA LEU A 11 3.30 -0.01 -5.13
C LEU A 11 4.03 -0.71 -3.97
N HIS A 12 5.03 -1.55 -4.26
CA HIS A 12 5.83 -2.20 -3.23
C HIS A 12 6.69 -1.18 -2.45
N GLN A 13 7.36 -0.28 -3.17
CA GLN A 13 8.16 0.79 -2.57
C GLN A 13 7.30 1.75 -1.74
N MET A 14 6.11 2.10 -2.24
CA MET A 14 5.14 2.92 -1.51
C MET A 14 4.70 2.25 -0.20
N LEU A 15 4.45 0.94 -0.19
CA LEU A 15 4.12 0.22 1.04
C LEU A 15 5.25 0.25 2.06
N ALA A 16 6.49 0.06 1.63
CA ALA A 16 7.65 0.13 2.52
C ALA A 16 7.77 1.53 3.15
N ARG A 17 7.62 2.58 2.33
CA ARG A 17 7.64 3.97 2.79
C ARG A 17 6.51 4.27 3.78
N LEU A 18 5.27 3.95 3.44
CA LEU A 18 4.10 4.22 4.28
C LEU A 18 4.18 3.45 5.61
N LYS A 19 4.71 2.23 5.59
CA LYS A 19 4.96 1.47 6.82
C LYS A 19 5.96 2.19 7.72
N GLN A 20 7.11 2.62 7.18
CA GLN A 20 8.12 3.33 7.94
C GLN A 20 7.60 4.67 8.49
N GLU A 21 6.81 5.39 7.70
CA GLU A 21 6.21 6.66 8.09
C GLU A 21 5.18 6.48 9.21
N LEU A 22 4.38 5.41 9.15
CA LEU A 22 3.45 5.04 10.21
C LEU A 22 4.19 4.68 11.51
N GLU A 23 5.21 3.82 11.44
CA GLU A 23 6.03 3.43 12.60
C GLU A 23 6.72 4.65 13.24
N THR A 24 7.28 5.54 12.42
CA THR A 24 7.90 6.78 12.88
C THR A 24 6.89 7.71 13.54
N SER A 25 5.70 7.86 12.94
CA SER A 25 4.64 8.71 13.48
C SER A 25 4.10 8.18 14.81
N VAL A 26 3.95 6.86 14.95
CA VAL A 26 3.58 6.21 16.21
C VAL A 26 4.64 6.50 17.28
N ALA A 27 5.93 6.31 16.96
CA ALA A 27 7.03 6.56 17.88
C ALA A 27 7.12 8.04 18.30
N ALA A 28 6.75 8.96 17.41
CA ALA A 28 6.68 10.39 17.68
C ALA A 28 5.44 10.83 18.49
N GLY A 29 4.51 9.89 18.79
CA GLY A 29 3.28 10.21 19.52
C GLY A 29 2.28 11.01 18.68
N ALA A 30 2.25 10.81 17.36
CA ALA A 30 1.32 11.50 16.49
C ALA A 30 -0.15 11.23 16.90
N PRO A 31 -1.04 12.23 16.73
CA PRO A 31 -2.44 12.06 17.08
C PRO A 31 -3.10 10.99 16.21
N TYR A 32 -4.08 10.29 16.79
CA TYR A 32 -4.79 9.19 16.13
C TYR A 32 -5.32 9.55 14.73
N GLY A 33 -5.82 10.78 14.54
CA GLY A 33 -6.31 11.24 13.24
C GLY A 33 -5.24 11.17 12.14
N ALA A 34 -4.00 11.58 12.44
CA ALA A 34 -2.89 11.52 11.48
C ALA A 34 -2.47 10.07 11.20
N LEU A 35 -2.40 9.24 12.25
CA LEU A 35 -2.10 7.80 12.11
C LEU A 35 -3.16 7.07 11.27
N ASN A 36 -4.43 7.42 11.44
CA ASN A 36 -5.54 6.82 10.70
C ASN A 36 -5.48 7.17 9.20
N VAL A 37 -5.07 8.39 8.85
CA VAL A 37 -4.86 8.77 7.44
C VAL A 37 -3.76 7.92 6.81
N LEU A 38 -2.57 7.87 7.44
CA LEU A 38 -1.44 7.06 6.96
C LEU A 38 -1.79 5.57 6.85
N TYR A 39 -2.53 5.04 7.84
CA TYR A 39 -2.97 3.66 7.83
C TYR A 39 -3.95 3.37 6.69
N ASN A 40 -4.91 4.27 6.43
CA ASN A 40 -5.85 4.09 5.32
C ASN A 40 -5.14 4.12 3.96
N GLU A 41 -4.20 5.05 3.77
CA GLU A 41 -3.35 5.08 2.57
C GLU A 41 -2.56 3.79 2.39
N PHE A 42 -1.96 3.27 3.47
CA PHE A 42 -1.27 1.98 3.44
C PHE A 42 -2.19 0.83 3.01
N ILE A 43 -3.42 0.78 3.53
CA ILE A 43 -4.40 -0.26 3.19
C ILE A 43 -4.82 -0.17 1.71
N GLU A 44 -5.04 1.03 1.18
CA GLU A 44 -5.38 1.24 -0.23
C GLU A 44 -4.29 0.72 -1.16
N VAL A 45 -3.03 1.12 -0.93
CA VAL A 45 -1.87 0.66 -1.73
C VAL A 45 -1.71 -0.87 -1.61
N ARG A 46 -1.89 -1.44 -0.42
CA ARG A 46 -1.76 -2.88 -0.18
C ARG A 46 -2.82 -3.65 -0.95
N ASN A 47 -4.05 -3.18 -0.91
CA ASN A 47 -5.17 -3.83 -1.57
C ASN A 47 -4.98 -3.79 -3.10
N GLU A 48 -4.53 -2.66 -3.64
CA GLU A 48 -4.25 -2.55 -5.08
C GLU A 48 -3.12 -3.47 -5.53
N ARG A 49 -2.00 -3.52 -4.79
CA ARG A 49 -0.91 -4.48 -5.07
C ARG A 49 -1.43 -5.92 -5.05
N ASN A 50 -2.17 -6.29 -4.01
CA ASN A 50 -2.70 -7.65 -3.86
C ASN A 50 -3.75 -8.00 -4.91
N ARG A 51 -4.50 -7.01 -5.42
CA ARG A 51 -5.42 -7.21 -6.55
C ARG A 51 -4.65 -7.62 -7.80
N ARG A 52 -3.58 -6.88 -8.14
CA ARG A 52 -2.75 -7.16 -9.33
C ARG A 52 -2.03 -8.49 -9.25
N LEU A 53 -1.37 -8.77 -8.13
CA LEU A 53 -0.69 -10.05 -7.94
C LEU A 53 -1.65 -11.25 -8.06
N ARG A 54 -2.91 -11.09 -7.64
CA ARG A 54 -3.94 -12.12 -7.85
C ARG A 54 -4.39 -12.21 -9.30
N THR A 55 -4.55 -11.08 -9.99
CA THR A 55 -4.89 -11.06 -11.42
C THR A 55 -3.80 -11.72 -12.26
N ASP A 56 -2.54 -11.39 -12.01
CA ASP A 56 -1.40 -11.98 -12.72
C ASP A 56 -1.32 -13.50 -12.48
N ALA A 57 -1.44 -13.94 -11.23
CA ALA A 57 -1.47 -15.36 -10.87
C ALA A 57 -2.68 -16.12 -11.46
N SER A 58 -3.82 -15.45 -11.65
CA SER A 58 -5.02 -16.06 -12.24
C SER A 58 -4.96 -16.09 -13.78
N GLY A 59 -4.18 -15.19 -14.38
CA GLY A 59 -3.91 -15.16 -15.83
C GLY A 59 -2.99 -16.29 -16.27
N ASP A 60 -1.98 -16.63 -15.46
CA ASP A 60 -1.05 -17.74 -15.73
C ASP A 60 -1.68 -19.14 -15.56
N ALA A 61 -2.74 -19.27 -14.75
CA ALA A 61 -3.40 -20.56 -14.52
C ALA A 61 -4.32 -21.02 -15.67
N ASN A 62 -4.59 -20.16 -16.66
CA ASN A 62 -5.54 -20.39 -17.74
C ASN A 62 -4.88 -20.57 -19.12
N ASN A 63 -3.56 -20.85 -19.18
CA ASN A 63 -2.82 -21.02 -20.43
C ASN A 63 -2.08 -22.37 -20.49
#